data_AF-A0A914DI24-F1
#
_entry.id   AF-A0A914DI24-F1
#
_cell.length_a   1.000
_cell.length_b   1.000
_cell.length_c   1.000
_cell.angle_alpha   90.00
_cell.angle_beta   90.00
_cell.angle_gamma   90.00
#
_symmetry.space_group_name_H-M   'P 1'
#
loop_
_entity.id
_entity.type
_entity.pdbx_description
1 polymer ?
#
loop_
_entity_poly.entity_id
_entity_poly.type
_entity_poly.pdbx_seq_one_letter_code
_entity_poly.pdbx_strand_id
1 'polypeptide(L)'
;MNRPLTTYLLKLEKSVAKINQLGNVNKVYYNPKIHGPYCEWRWYGEPDKKFMEVKLTDVPAWLARRNYHPLSMLAEVKRNYHYLRHLYIDPPYKNPYWVALNVIFWVVAFYTIIFEFIMGHKRTTLQKNYYH
;
A
#
# COMPACT_ATOMS: atom_id res chain seq x y z
N MET A 1 13.28 15.64 -41.55
CA MET A 1 12.06 14.78 -41.49
C MET A 1 11.46 14.89 -40.11
N ASN A 2 10.41 15.70 -39.94
CA ASN A 2 9.72 15.83 -38.66
C ASN A 2 8.79 14.63 -38.48
N ARG A 3 8.98 13.85 -37.40
CA ARG A 3 8.05 12.75 -37.08
C ARG A 3 6.68 13.36 -36.76
N PRO A 4 5.58 12.83 -37.31
CA PRO A 4 4.26 13.41 -37.10
C PRO A 4 3.84 13.28 -35.62
N LEU A 5 3.10 14.28 -35.10
CA LEU A 5 2.62 14.33 -33.70
C LEU A 5 1.94 13.03 -33.23
N THR A 6 1.28 12.34 -34.16
CA THR A 6 0.65 11.03 -33.95
C THR A 6 1.61 9.96 -33.44
N THR A 7 2.89 9.99 -33.86
CA THR A 7 3.90 9.04 -33.37
C THR A 7 4.30 9.28 -31.92
N TYR A 8 4.28 10.54 -31.47
CA TYR A 8 4.55 10.88 -30.07
C TYR A 8 3.40 10.47 -29.16
N LEU A 9 2.16 10.73 -29.59
CA LEU A 9 0.97 10.31 -28.86
C LEU A 9 0.91 8.79 -28.72
N LEU A 10 1.15 8.04 -29.80
CA LEU A 10 1.21 6.57 -29.76
C LEU A 10 2.30 6.06 -28.81
N LYS A 11 3.46 6.72 -28.76
CA LYS A 11 4.55 6.36 -27.84
C LYS A 11 4.16 6.64 -26.38
N LEU A 12 3.48 7.75 -26.13
CA LEU A 12 2.97 8.11 -24.80
C LEU A 12 1.90 7.13 -24.33
N GLU A 13 0.93 6.80 -25.17
CA GLU A 13 -0.13 5.83 -24.84
C GLU A 13 0.45 4.46 -24.48
N LYS A 14 1.40 3.95 -25.28
CA LYS A 14 2.11 2.71 -24.97
C LYS A 14 2.89 2.79 -23.66
N SER A 15 3.49 3.93 -23.35
CA SER A 15 4.22 4.14 -22.10
C SER A 15 3.28 4.19 -20.89
N VAL A 16 2.15 4.88 -21.01
CA VAL A 16 1.10 4.94 -19.97
C VAL A 16 0.48 3.56 -19.74
N ALA A 17 0.17 2.82 -20.80
CA ALA A 17 -0.32 1.46 -20.71
C ALA A 17 0.68 0.53 -19.98
N LYS A 18 1.97 0.67 -20.28
CA LYS A 18 3.05 -0.07 -19.61
C LYS A 18 3.14 0.27 -18.11
N ILE A 19 3.05 1.55 -17.75
CA ILE A 19 3.05 2.00 -16.34
C ILE A 19 1.84 1.43 -15.59
N ASN A 20 0.66 1.44 -16.20
CA ASN A 20 -0.57 0.89 -15.61
C ASN A 20 -0.48 -0.63 -15.40
N GLN A 21 0.20 -1.36 -16.30
CA GLN A 21 0.48 -2.79 -16.13
C GLN A 21 1.50 -3.03 -15.01
N LEU A 22 2.54 -2.21 -14.91
CA LEU A 22 3.55 -2.26 -13.83
C LEU A 22 2.96 -1.98 -12.44
N GLY A 23 2.03 -1.04 -12.34
CA GLY A 23 1.31 -0.75 -11.09
C GLY A 23 0.31 -1.83 -10.68
N ASN A 24 0.04 -2.81 -11.56
CA ASN A 24 -0.90 -3.88 -11.32
C ASN A 24 -0.27 -5.25 -11.66
N VAL A 25 0.84 -5.56 -10.99
CA VAL A 25 1.61 -6.80 -11.20
C VAL A 25 0.75 -8.07 -11.13
N ASN A 26 -0.31 -8.08 -10.32
CA ASN A 26 -1.23 -9.22 -10.20
C ASN A 26 -2.08 -9.45 -11.45
N LYS A 27 -2.44 -8.38 -12.18
CA LYS A 27 -3.26 -8.48 -13.39
C LYS A 27 -2.50 -9.12 -14.55
N VAL A 28 -1.15 -9.10 -14.51
CA VAL A 28 -0.30 -9.77 -15.50
C VAL A 28 -0.46 -11.29 -15.42
N TYR A 29 -0.62 -11.85 -14.21
CA TYR A 29 -0.76 -13.29 -13.98
C TYR A 29 -2.22 -13.77 -14.02
N TYR A 30 -3.18 -12.84 -14.15
CA TYR A 30 -4.60 -13.18 -14.11
C TYR A 30 -5.13 -13.58 -15.49
N ASN A 31 -5.58 -14.83 -15.60
CA ASN A 31 -6.41 -15.32 -16.70
C ASN A 31 -7.89 -15.50 -16.25
N PRO A 32 -8.85 -14.75 -16.80
CA PRO A 32 -10.26 -14.82 -16.42
C PRO A 32 -10.91 -16.19 -16.72
N LYS A 33 -10.39 -16.94 -17.72
CA LYS A 33 -10.91 -18.27 -18.05
C LYS A 33 -10.58 -19.32 -16.98
N ILE A 34 -9.45 -19.15 -16.30
CA ILE A 34 -8.95 -20.10 -15.29
C ILE A 34 -9.39 -19.67 -13.89
N HIS A 35 -9.32 -18.37 -13.59
CA HIS A 35 -9.48 -17.86 -12.23
C HIS A 35 -10.88 -17.34 -11.89
N GLY A 36 -11.80 -17.27 -12.86
CA GLY A 36 -13.11 -16.64 -12.65
C GLY A 36 -12.98 -15.12 -12.47
N PRO A 37 -13.91 -14.46 -11.76
CA PRO A 37 -13.85 -13.02 -11.49
C PRO A 37 -12.56 -12.59 -10.78
N TYR A 38 -12.08 -11.38 -11.08
CA TYR A 38 -10.85 -10.86 -10.50
C TYR A 38 -11.06 -10.52 -9.01
N CYS A 39 -10.21 -11.09 -8.15
CA CYS A 39 -10.15 -10.82 -6.71
C CYS A 39 -8.86 -10.08 -6.40
N GLU A 40 -8.98 -8.86 -5.89
CA GLU A 40 -7.86 -7.91 -5.76
C GLU A 40 -6.82 -8.31 -4.70
N TRP A 41 -7.20 -9.12 -3.71
CA TRP A 41 -6.32 -9.56 -2.62
C TRP A 41 -5.57 -10.88 -2.92
N ARG A 42 -5.99 -11.62 -3.96
CA ARG A 42 -5.42 -12.92 -4.30
C ARG A 42 -4.16 -12.75 -5.15
N TRP A 43 -3.13 -13.53 -4.85
CA TRP A 43 -1.96 -13.68 -5.71
C TRP A 43 -2.25 -14.73 -6.79
N TYR A 44 -2.08 -14.36 -8.07
CA TYR A 44 -2.33 -15.24 -9.21
C TYR A 44 -1.06 -15.86 -9.81
N GLY A 45 0.13 -15.36 -9.44
CA GLY A 45 1.39 -15.92 -9.89
C GLY A 45 1.79 -17.20 -9.15
N GLU A 46 2.96 -17.72 -9.48
CA GLU A 46 3.55 -18.84 -8.75
C GLU A 46 3.84 -18.43 -7.29
N PRO A 47 3.37 -19.21 -6.29
CA PRO A 47 3.67 -18.93 -4.89
C PRO A 47 5.12 -19.34 -4.55
N ASP A 48 5.95 -18.38 -4.14
CA ASP A 48 7.27 -18.67 -3.58
C ASP A 48 7.15 -19.20 -2.13
N LYS A 49 8.23 -19.80 -1.62
CA LYS A 49 8.30 -20.31 -0.26
C LYS A 49 8.04 -19.19 0.75
N LYS A 50 7.18 -19.45 1.75
CA LYS A 50 6.92 -18.47 2.82
C LYS A 50 8.20 -18.23 3.61
N PHE A 51 8.43 -16.98 4.02
CA PHE A 51 9.63 -16.59 4.75
C PHE A 51 9.91 -17.50 5.96
N MET A 52 8.87 -17.85 6.72
CA MET A 52 8.98 -18.69 7.94
C MET A 52 9.34 -20.15 7.65
N GLU A 53 9.26 -20.60 6.40
CA GLU A 53 9.60 -21.98 6.01
C GLU A 53 11.01 -22.05 5.41
N VAL A 54 11.63 -20.91 5.04
CA VAL A 54 12.94 -20.84 4.36
C VAL A 54 14.05 -21.21 5.35
N LYS A 55 15.02 -22.03 4.90
CA LYS A 55 16.22 -22.33 5.70
C LYS A 55 17.07 -21.07 5.80
N LEU A 56 17.71 -20.84 6.95
CA LEU A 56 18.53 -19.64 7.16
C LEU A 56 19.63 -19.45 6.10
N THR A 57 20.19 -20.56 5.61
CA THR A 57 21.19 -20.59 4.54
C THR A 57 20.65 -20.10 3.20
N ASP A 58 19.36 -20.25 2.95
CA ASP A 58 18.72 -19.98 1.67
C ASP A 58 18.07 -18.57 1.64
N VAL A 59 18.12 -17.83 2.75
CA VAL A 59 17.54 -16.48 2.87
C VAL A 59 18.12 -15.50 1.84
N PRO A 60 19.44 -15.44 1.58
CA PRO A 60 19.98 -14.55 0.56
C PRO A 60 19.45 -14.87 -0.84
N ALA A 61 19.39 -16.16 -1.20
CA ALA A 61 18.84 -16.60 -2.48
C ALA A 61 17.33 -16.34 -2.58
N TRP A 62 16.60 -16.46 -1.46
CA TRP A 62 15.18 -16.10 -1.38
C TRP A 62 14.98 -14.59 -1.57
N LEU A 63 15.79 -13.75 -0.95
CA LEU A 63 15.74 -12.30 -1.17
C LEU A 63 16.08 -11.92 -2.62
N ALA A 64 17.06 -12.58 -3.24
CA ALA A 64 17.48 -12.28 -4.61
C ALA A 64 16.38 -12.53 -5.67
N ARG A 65 15.40 -13.42 -5.40
CA ARG A 65 14.28 -13.69 -6.33
C ARG A 65 13.19 -12.61 -6.34
N ARG A 66 13.20 -11.67 -5.39
CA ARG A 66 12.14 -10.66 -5.25
C ARG A 66 12.34 -9.49 -6.20
N ASN A 67 11.22 -8.95 -6.68
CA ASN A 67 11.22 -7.73 -7.47
C ASN A 67 11.19 -6.50 -6.54
N TYR A 68 12.30 -5.77 -6.48
CA TYR A 68 12.47 -4.55 -5.67
C TYR A 68 12.00 -3.27 -6.36
N HIS A 69 11.33 -3.38 -7.51
CA HIS A 69 10.81 -2.21 -8.20
C HIS A 69 9.73 -1.50 -7.35
N PRO A 70 9.80 -0.17 -7.12
CA PRO A 70 8.90 0.54 -6.23
C PRO A 70 7.41 0.36 -6.56
N LEU A 71 7.05 0.34 -7.85
CA LEU A 71 5.66 0.10 -8.26
C LEU A 71 5.18 -1.31 -7.91
N SER A 72 6.06 -2.30 -7.97
CA SER A 72 5.72 -3.68 -7.56
C SER A 72 5.48 -3.73 -6.06
N MET A 73 6.28 -3.01 -5.27
CA MET A 73 6.06 -2.91 -3.82
C MET A 73 4.72 -2.24 -3.49
N LEU A 74 4.38 -1.14 -4.16
CA LEU A 74 3.09 -0.46 -3.96
C LEU A 74 1.91 -1.36 -4.35
N ALA A 75 2.05 -2.15 -5.41
CA ALA A 75 1.03 -3.11 -5.82
C ALA A 75 0.80 -4.20 -4.76
N GLU A 76 1.87 -4.70 -4.12
CA GLU A 76 1.76 -5.66 -3.01
C GLU A 76 1.12 -5.04 -1.76
N VAL A 77 1.46 -3.78 -1.43
CA VAL A 77 0.81 -3.04 -0.32
C VAL A 77 -0.69 -2.88 -0.59
N LYS A 78 -1.06 -2.49 -1.83
CA LYS A 78 -2.45 -2.40 -2.24
C LYS A 78 -3.17 -3.74 -2.08
N ARG A 79 -2.57 -4.84 -2.55
CA ARG A 79 -3.14 -6.19 -2.41
C ARG A 79 -3.39 -6.55 -0.94
N ASN A 80 -2.41 -6.30 -0.07
CA ASN A 80 -2.54 -6.57 1.36
C ASN A 80 -3.61 -5.67 2.01
N TYR A 81 -3.74 -4.42 1.58
CA TYR A 81 -4.84 -3.55 2.01
C TYR A 81 -6.21 -4.15 1.68
N HIS A 82 -6.41 -4.64 0.43
CA HIS A 82 -7.66 -5.30 0.06
C HIS A 82 -7.90 -6.60 0.84
N TYR A 83 -6.84 -7.35 1.16
CA TYR A 83 -6.95 -8.54 2.01
C TYR A 83 -7.44 -8.21 3.42
N LEU A 84 -6.82 -7.21 4.06
CA LEU A 84 -7.22 -6.76 5.40
C LEU A 84 -8.64 -6.18 5.40
N ARG A 85 -8.98 -5.39 4.38
CA ARG A 85 -10.34 -4.89 4.19
C ARG A 85 -11.35 -6.02 4.06
N HIS A 86 -11.03 -7.04 3.26
CA HIS A 86 -11.90 -8.20 3.08
C HIS A 86 -12.13 -8.98 4.38
N LEU A 87 -11.09 -9.15 5.19
CA LEU A 87 -11.17 -9.85 6.48
C LEU A 87 -11.94 -9.10 7.56
N TYR A 88 -11.87 -7.76 7.58
CA TYR A 88 -12.32 -6.97 8.74
C TYR A 88 -13.45 -5.98 8.45
N ILE A 89 -13.65 -5.58 7.19
CA ILE A 89 -14.57 -4.48 6.81
C ILE A 89 -15.75 -5.00 5.97
N ASP A 90 -15.54 -5.96 5.06
CA ASP A 90 -16.56 -6.38 4.12
C ASP A 90 -17.71 -7.20 4.80
N PRO A 91 -18.96 -7.15 4.27
CA PRO A 91 -20.18 -7.35 5.06
C PRO A 91 -20.68 -8.77 5.39
N PRO A 92 -19.87 -9.85 5.36
CA PRO A 92 -20.14 -11.01 6.21
C PRO A 92 -19.14 -11.16 7.38
N TYR A 93 -18.04 -10.40 7.41
CA TYR A 93 -16.96 -10.51 8.40
C TYR A 93 -16.70 -9.19 9.15
N LYS A 94 -17.76 -8.43 9.47
CA LYS A 94 -17.64 -7.24 10.31
C LYS A 94 -17.12 -7.65 11.68
N ASN A 95 -15.81 -7.55 11.87
CA ASN A 95 -15.21 -7.67 13.18
C ASN A 95 -15.31 -6.28 13.84
N PRO A 96 -16.24 -6.05 14.78
CA PRO A 96 -16.44 -4.74 15.40
C PRO A 96 -15.17 -4.23 16.10
N TYR A 97 -14.26 -5.15 16.47
CA TYR A 97 -12.96 -4.84 17.05
C TYR A 97 -12.10 -3.94 16.15
N TRP A 98 -12.06 -4.19 14.83
CA TRP A 98 -11.19 -3.44 13.94
C TRP A 98 -11.65 -1.98 13.79
N VAL A 99 -12.97 -1.76 13.76
CA VAL A 99 -13.56 -0.42 13.77
C VAL A 99 -13.25 0.29 15.09
N ALA A 100 -13.42 -0.39 16.22
CA ALA A 100 -13.14 0.17 17.54
C ALA A 100 -11.67 0.59 17.70
N LEU A 101 -10.71 -0.26 17.29
CA LEU A 101 -9.28 0.08 17.34
C LEU A 101 -8.93 1.29 16.48
N ASN A 102 -9.51 1.43 15.29
CA ASN A 102 -9.27 2.59 14.44
C ASN A 102 -9.81 3.86 15.09
N VAL A 103 -11.00 3.81 15.68
CA VAL A 103 -11.57 4.96 16.40
C VAL A 103 -10.69 5.36 17.58
N ILE A 104 -10.25 4.38 18.40
CA ILE A 104 -9.35 4.63 19.53
C ILE A 104 -8.03 5.26 19.07
N PHE A 105 -7.42 4.73 18.01
CA PHE A 105 -6.18 5.27 17.45
C PHE A 105 -6.34 6.74 17.03
N TRP A 106 -7.41 7.08 16.31
CA TRP A 106 -7.67 8.46 15.89
C TRP A 106 -7.96 9.39 17.09
N VAL A 107 -8.74 8.95 18.08
CA VAL A 107 -9.00 9.75 19.29
C VAL A 107 -7.70 10.08 20.04
N VAL A 108 -6.81 9.09 20.22
CA VAL A 108 -5.52 9.30 20.90
C VAL A 108 -4.62 10.23 20.09
N ALA A 109 -4.53 10.04 18.78
CA ALA A 109 -3.70 10.88 17.90
C ALA A 109 -4.18 12.34 17.90
N PHE A 110 -5.50 12.58 17.83
CA PHE A 110 -6.04 13.94 17.92
C PHE A 110 -5.80 14.56 19.30
N TYR A 111 -5.97 13.79 20.37
CA TYR A 111 -5.71 14.27 21.73
C TYR A 111 -4.26 14.75 21.90
N THR A 112 -3.27 13.99 21.43
CA THR A 112 -1.86 14.37 21.58
C THR A 112 -1.49 15.60 20.75
N ILE A 113 -2.02 15.73 19.53
CA ILE A 113 -1.80 16.91 18.67
C ILE A 113 -2.41 18.16 19.30
N ILE A 114 -3.66 18.07 19.76
CA ILE A 114 -4.36 19.19 20.41
C ILE A 114 -3.65 19.58 21.71
N PHE A 115 -3.22 18.59 22.49
CA PHE A 115 -2.49 18.83 23.74
C PHE A 115 -1.17 19.59 23.48
N GLU A 116 -0.36 19.17 22.51
CA GLU A 116 0.88 19.87 22.18
C GLU A 116 0.62 21.27 21.63
N PHE A 117 -0.43 21.47 20.84
CA PHE A 117 -0.79 22.79 20.33
C PHE A 117 -1.21 23.75 21.45
N ILE A 118 -2.12 23.32 22.34
CA ILE A 118 -2.63 24.14 23.45
C ILE A 118 -1.56 24.37 24.51
N MET A 119 -0.89 23.30 24.96
CA MET A 119 0.15 23.40 25.99
C MET A 119 1.41 24.06 25.46
N GLY A 120 1.78 23.83 24.20
CA GLY A 120 2.88 24.53 23.53
C GLY A 120 2.67 26.04 23.51
N HIS A 121 1.47 26.51 23.14
CA HIS A 121 1.15 27.94 23.19
C HIS A 121 1.28 28.51 24.62
N LYS A 122 0.72 27.81 25.62
CA LYS A 122 0.81 28.23 27.03
C LYS A 122 2.26 28.35 27.50
N ARG A 123 3.15 27.40 27.16
CA ARG A 123 4.58 27.46 27.50
C ARG A 123 5.24 28.72 26.92
N THR A 124 4.99 29.04 25.66
CA THR A 124 5.56 30.23 25.01
C THR A 124 5.05 31.54 25.61
N THR A 125 3.75 31.65 25.91
CA THR A 125 3.20 32.85 26.56
C THR A 125 3.74 33.03 27.98
N LEU A 126 3.82 31.95 28.76
CA LEU A 126 4.38 32.01 30.12
C LEU A 126 5.84 32.45 30.08
N GLN A 127 6.68 31.86 29.21
CA GLN A 127 8.08 32.26 29.07
C GLN A 127 8.22 33.75 28.74
N LYS A 128 7.43 34.28 27.79
CA LYS A 128 7.44 35.72 27.47
C LYS A 128 7.13 36.59 28.69
N ASN A 129 6.15 36.20 29.51
CA ASN A 129 5.80 36.95 30.72
C ASN A 129 6.85 36.88 31.85
N TYR A 130 7.77 35.92 31.84
CA TYR A 130 8.85 35.84 32.85
C TYR A 130 10.09 36.67 32.48
N TYR A 131 10.28 36.99 31.20
CA TYR A 131 11.43 37.73 30.69
C TYR A 131 11.10 39.17 30.25
N HIS A 132 9.87 39.62 30.50
CA HIS A 132 9.41 41.01 30.40
C HIS A 132 9.08 41.53 31.80
#